data_AF-A0A257VBH1-F1
#
_entry.id   AF-A0A257VBH1-F1
#
_cell.length_a   1.000
_cell.length_b   1.000
_cell.length_c   1.000
_cell.angle_alpha   90.00
_cell.angle_beta   90.00
_cell.angle_gamma   90.00
#
_symmetry.space_group_name_H-M   'P 1'
#
loop_
_entity.id
_entity.type
_entity.pdbx_description
1 polymer ?
#
loop_
_entity_poly.entity_id
_entity_poly.type
_entity_poly.pdbx_seq_one_letter_code
_entity_poly.pdbx_strand_id
1 'polypeptide(L)'
;MGRWFDTAASPVGESAFLHLLYLAGTSEALFLALLRHPGQLDGLSRQVGAVDGLGAEGMDEALARFLLLGRWPSPASVLAAFRALQTARILLQDVLGILPFASVTRELSSLADVLIQHSLALTYQPLRESLGLPMAMTPEGRPAPCGMALFALGKLGARELNYASDVDLIAIYGAEGTTDLGRPNGAFFNAWVQAAVSLMTTVTPDGPCLRVDMNLRPRGRDGELTLSADSALAYYREWADLWERQAWIKARPCAGDLDLGARFLRQMEPVIYQPYSWTGIAKQVRRMRQMGEAKLGPGAEADVKEGPGGIRDAEFAVQALQLAHGPQDRWVREPHTLLALSKLAQKGVVSTARQAAFAQHYTLLRRAEHWAQVQQMRQVHRMPAGAQAWT
;
A
#
# COMPACT_ATOMS: atom_id res chain seq x y z
N MET A 1 -2.01 -16.98 -31.26
CA MET A 1 -0.57 -17.23 -31.46
C MET A 1 0.02 -16.60 -32.72
N GLY A 2 -0.73 -16.37 -33.81
CA GLY A 2 -0.17 -15.84 -35.07
C GLY A 2 0.44 -14.43 -35.02
N ARG A 3 0.01 -13.53 -34.11
CA ARG A 3 0.62 -12.18 -33.99
C ARG A 3 2.05 -12.16 -33.43
N TRP A 4 2.51 -13.26 -32.83
CA TRP A 4 3.86 -13.36 -32.24
C TRP A 4 4.94 -13.66 -33.28
N PHE A 5 4.57 -14.36 -34.35
CA PHE A 5 5.53 -14.81 -35.35
C PHE A 5 5.80 -13.76 -36.44
N ASP A 6 4.85 -12.86 -36.71
CA ASP A 6 4.99 -11.90 -37.82
C ASP A 6 5.54 -10.52 -37.42
N THR A 7 5.81 -10.26 -36.13
CA THR A 7 6.33 -8.94 -35.69
C THR A 7 7.59 -8.97 -34.82
N ALA A 8 8.16 -10.14 -34.53
CA ALA A 8 9.35 -10.25 -33.68
C ALA A 8 10.62 -10.48 -34.52
N ALA A 9 11.36 -9.40 -34.79
CA ALA A 9 12.78 -9.46 -35.13
C ALA A 9 13.61 -9.81 -33.87
N SER A 10 13.37 -10.99 -33.29
CA SER A 10 14.26 -11.79 -32.44
C SER A 10 13.46 -12.95 -31.84
N PRO A 11 13.98 -14.19 -31.84
CA PRO A 11 13.35 -15.27 -31.10
C PRO A 11 13.33 -14.92 -29.60
N VAL A 12 12.18 -15.09 -28.95
CA VAL A 12 12.07 -14.97 -27.49
C VAL A 12 13.06 -15.96 -26.86
N GLY A 13 13.94 -15.47 -25.99
CA GLY A 13 14.92 -16.34 -25.32
C GLY A 13 14.24 -17.43 -24.48
N GLU A 14 14.90 -18.59 -24.30
CA GLU A 14 14.34 -19.74 -23.57
C GLU A 14 13.79 -19.37 -22.19
N SER A 15 14.54 -18.57 -21.42
CA SER A 15 14.09 -18.09 -20.11
C SER A 15 12.82 -17.24 -20.19
N ALA A 16 12.68 -16.40 -21.21
CA ALA A 16 11.50 -15.56 -21.38
C ALA A 16 10.26 -16.38 -21.78
N PHE A 17 10.44 -17.43 -22.57
CA PHE A 17 9.39 -18.39 -22.85
C PHE A 17 8.93 -19.14 -21.59
N LEU A 18 9.87 -19.63 -20.76
CA LEU A 18 9.54 -20.29 -19.51
C LEU A 18 8.80 -19.38 -18.54
N HIS A 19 9.25 -18.13 -18.37
CA HIS A 19 8.55 -17.15 -17.53
C HIS A 19 7.12 -16.88 -18.00
N LEU A 20 6.88 -16.80 -19.31
CA LEU A 20 5.53 -16.69 -19.85
C LEU A 20 4.65 -17.89 -19.50
N LEU A 21 5.19 -19.11 -19.55
CA LEU A 21 4.47 -20.32 -19.16
C LEU A 21 4.12 -20.32 -17.66
N TYR A 22 5.07 -19.93 -16.80
CA TYR A 22 4.79 -19.76 -15.37
C TYR A 22 3.66 -18.76 -15.12
N LEU A 23 3.67 -17.61 -15.82
CA LEU A 23 2.60 -16.63 -15.69
C LEU A 23 1.27 -17.15 -16.24
N ALA A 24 1.26 -17.84 -17.38
CA ALA A 24 0.04 -18.44 -17.92
C ALA A 24 -0.60 -19.44 -16.94
N GLY A 25 0.21 -20.20 -16.20
CA GLY A 25 -0.27 -21.14 -15.19
C GLY A 25 -0.64 -20.52 -13.83
N THR A 26 -0.17 -19.31 -13.52
CA THR A 26 -0.31 -18.69 -12.18
C THR A 26 -1.20 -17.45 -12.15
N SER A 27 -1.17 -16.63 -13.21
CA SER A 27 -1.90 -15.37 -13.32
C SER A 27 -2.29 -15.07 -14.76
N GLU A 28 -3.53 -15.40 -15.11
CA GLU A 28 -4.12 -15.04 -16.40
C GLU A 28 -4.08 -13.53 -16.64
N ALA A 29 -4.37 -12.75 -15.60
CA ALA A 29 -4.39 -11.29 -15.69
C ALA A 29 -3.01 -10.70 -16.06
N LEU A 30 -1.95 -11.15 -15.40
CA LEU A 30 -0.58 -10.67 -15.68
C LEU A 30 -0.05 -11.22 -17.00
N PHE A 31 -0.38 -12.47 -17.34
CA PHE A 31 -0.06 -13.05 -18.64
C PHE A 31 -0.66 -12.21 -19.78
N LEU A 32 -1.97 -11.93 -19.73
CA LEU A 32 -2.65 -11.11 -20.73
C LEU A 32 -2.09 -9.67 -20.80
N ALA A 33 -1.67 -9.10 -19.67
CA ALA A 33 -1.01 -7.80 -19.64
C ALA A 33 0.33 -7.80 -20.36
N LEU A 34 1.17 -8.81 -20.12
CA LEU A 34 2.44 -8.93 -20.84
C LEU A 34 2.25 -9.20 -22.34
N LEU A 35 1.19 -9.91 -22.73
CA LEU A 35 0.89 -10.12 -24.16
C LEU A 35 0.58 -8.82 -24.90
N ARG A 36 0.12 -7.76 -24.20
CA ARG A 36 -0.07 -6.43 -24.78
C ARG A 36 1.23 -5.65 -24.94
N HIS A 37 2.29 -6.07 -24.25
CA HIS A 37 3.60 -5.41 -24.21
C HIS A 37 4.76 -6.38 -24.53
N PRO A 38 4.76 -7.08 -25.68
CA PRO A 38 5.73 -8.15 -25.96
C PRO A 38 7.19 -7.68 -25.97
N GLY A 39 7.44 -6.41 -26.31
CA GLY A 39 8.79 -5.82 -26.28
C GLY A 39 9.41 -5.70 -24.87
N GLN A 40 8.65 -5.96 -23.81
CA GLN A 40 9.13 -5.88 -22.42
C GLN A 40 9.60 -7.24 -21.86
N LEU A 41 9.38 -8.35 -22.59
CA LEU A 41 9.61 -9.70 -22.07
C LEU A 41 11.07 -10.04 -21.77
N ASP A 42 11.98 -9.66 -22.66
CA ASP A 42 13.41 -9.91 -22.45
C ASP A 42 13.97 -9.05 -21.32
N GLY A 43 13.41 -7.84 -21.16
CA GLY A 43 13.69 -6.97 -20.01
C GLY A 43 13.22 -7.59 -18.71
N LEU A 44 11.96 -8.04 -18.67
CA LEU A 44 11.37 -8.74 -17.53
C LEU A 44 12.20 -9.96 -17.13
N SER A 45 12.53 -10.81 -18.10
CA SER A 45 13.21 -12.08 -17.84
C SER A 45 14.62 -11.91 -17.28
N ARG A 46 15.34 -10.88 -17.75
CA ARG A 46 16.63 -10.49 -17.15
C ARG A 46 16.46 -9.99 -15.72
N GLN A 47 15.40 -9.23 -15.44
CA GLN A 47 15.13 -8.74 -14.08
C GLN A 47 14.72 -9.85 -13.11
N VAL A 48 13.99 -10.88 -13.57
CA VAL A 48 13.61 -12.03 -12.73
C VAL A 48 14.85 -12.79 -12.25
N GLY A 49 15.88 -12.91 -13.10
CA GLY A 49 17.14 -13.55 -12.74
C GLY A 49 18.00 -12.78 -11.72
N ALA A 50 17.62 -11.54 -11.35
CA ALA A 50 18.28 -10.84 -10.25
C ALA A 50 17.92 -11.49 -8.91
N VAL A 51 18.93 -11.77 -8.09
CA VAL A 51 18.78 -12.48 -6.81
C VAL A 51 18.07 -11.63 -5.76
N ASP A 52 18.17 -10.30 -5.89
CA ASP A 52 17.56 -9.35 -4.96
C ASP A 52 16.33 -8.65 -5.56
N GLY A 53 15.45 -8.17 -4.68
CA GLY A 53 14.41 -7.22 -5.04
C GLY A 53 15.00 -5.89 -5.50
N LEU A 54 14.24 -5.11 -6.28
CA LEU A 54 14.68 -3.81 -6.76
C LEU A 54 14.65 -2.72 -5.67
N GLY A 55 13.77 -2.87 -4.67
CA GLY A 55 13.46 -1.81 -3.72
C GLY A 55 12.85 -0.57 -4.39
N ALA A 56 12.68 0.49 -3.61
CA ALA A 56 12.09 1.74 -4.12
C ALA A 56 13.00 2.44 -5.13
N GLU A 57 14.30 2.56 -4.85
CA GLU A 57 15.27 3.21 -5.74
C GLU A 57 15.39 2.49 -7.08
N GLY A 58 15.56 1.16 -7.07
CA GLY A 58 15.63 0.38 -8.31
C GLY A 58 14.32 0.40 -9.11
N MET A 59 13.16 0.48 -8.45
CA MET A 59 11.87 0.66 -9.12
C MET A 59 11.70 2.05 -9.72
N ASP A 60 12.16 3.09 -9.04
CA ASP A 60 12.13 4.47 -9.54
C ASP A 60 12.97 4.60 -10.81
N GLU A 61 14.20 4.08 -10.79
CA GLU A 61 15.05 4.03 -11.97
C GLU A 61 14.44 3.19 -13.10
N ALA A 62 13.82 2.05 -12.77
CA ALA A 62 13.16 1.21 -13.75
C ALA A 62 11.97 1.93 -14.39
N LEU A 63 11.19 2.69 -13.62
CA LEU A 63 10.08 3.49 -14.14
C LEU A 63 10.59 4.63 -15.03
N ALA A 64 11.65 5.33 -14.61
CA ALA A 64 12.27 6.38 -15.43
C ALA A 64 12.72 5.82 -16.79
N ARG A 65 13.40 4.67 -16.81
CA ARG A 65 13.78 3.99 -18.06
C ARG A 65 12.55 3.58 -18.88
N PHE A 66 11.50 3.06 -18.23
CA PHE A 66 10.27 2.63 -18.88
C PHE A 66 9.51 3.79 -19.55
N LEU A 67 9.52 4.96 -18.91
CA LEU A 67 8.97 6.21 -19.45
C LEU A 67 9.77 6.70 -20.67
N LEU A 68 11.10 6.62 -20.63
CA LEU A 68 11.98 7.09 -21.69
C LEU A 68 11.95 6.20 -22.95
N LEU A 69 11.87 4.88 -22.78
CA LEU A 69 11.98 3.92 -23.87
C LEU A 69 10.65 3.61 -24.56
N GLY A 70 9.52 3.90 -23.90
CA GLY A 70 8.19 3.57 -24.39
C GLY A 70 7.43 4.75 -24.97
N ARG A 71 6.46 4.47 -25.85
CA ARG A 71 5.42 5.43 -26.26
C ARG A 71 4.10 4.98 -25.68
N TRP A 72 3.49 5.86 -24.90
CA TRP A 72 2.32 5.53 -24.10
C TRP A 72 1.14 6.44 -24.46
N PRO A 73 -0.10 5.91 -24.58
CA PRO A 73 -1.26 6.71 -24.94
C PRO A 73 -1.61 7.79 -23.91
N SER A 74 -1.30 7.53 -22.63
CA SER A 74 -1.57 8.45 -21.53
C SER A 74 -0.66 8.15 -20.33
N PRO A 75 -0.51 9.11 -19.40
CA PRO A 75 0.13 8.88 -18.10
C PRO A 75 -0.49 7.71 -17.32
N ALA A 76 -1.81 7.53 -17.37
CA ALA A 76 -2.47 6.40 -16.70
C ALA A 76 -2.03 5.05 -17.31
N SER A 77 -1.97 4.98 -18.64
CA SER A 77 -1.57 3.77 -19.37
C SER A 77 -0.15 3.33 -19.06
N VAL A 78 0.81 4.26 -18.99
CA VAL A 78 2.20 3.90 -18.66
C VAL A 78 2.33 3.39 -17.23
N LEU A 79 1.69 4.04 -16.26
CA LEU A 79 1.76 3.61 -14.86
C LEU A 79 1.09 2.24 -14.66
N ALA A 80 -0.06 1.99 -15.30
CA ALA A 80 -0.73 0.69 -15.26
C ALA A 80 0.12 -0.42 -15.90
N ALA A 81 0.70 -0.17 -17.08
CA ALA A 81 1.58 -1.12 -17.74
C ALA A 81 2.85 -1.41 -16.92
N PHE A 82 3.47 -0.38 -16.33
CA PHE A 82 4.62 -0.55 -15.46
C PHE A 82 4.28 -1.37 -14.21
N ARG A 83 3.13 -1.09 -13.57
CA ARG A 83 2.64 -1.90 -12.46
C ARG A 83 2.50 -3.35 -12.87
N ALA A 84 1.83 -3.64 -13.98
CA ALA A 84 1.59 -5.01 -14.42
C ALA A 84 2.92 -5.74 -14.66
N LEU A 85 3.88 -5.09 -15.33
CA LEU A 85 5.21 -5.63 -15.60
C LEU A 85 5.97 -5.94 -14.30
N GLN A 86 6.03 -5.01 -13.35
CA GLN A 86 6.77 -5.20 -12.11
C GLN A 86 6.06 -6.17 -11.15
N THR A 87 4.73 -6.21 -11.17
CA THR A 87 3.97 -7.22 -10.43
C THR A 87 4.25 -8.62 -11.00
N ALA A 88 4.33 -8.77 -12.33
CA ALA A 88 4.71 -10.03 -12.98
C ALA A 88 6.14 -10.45 -12.60
N ARG A 89 7.09 -9.51 -12.54
CA ARG A 89 8.46 -9.80 -12.05
C ARG A 89 8.42 -10.35 -10.63
N ILE A 90 7.74 -9.65 -9.73
CA ILE A 90 7.64 -10.03 -8.32
C ILE A 90 6.98 -11.39 -8.18
N LEU A 91 5.89 -11.65 -8.90
CA LEU A 91 5.21 -12.94 -8.91
C LEU A 91 6.14 -14.05 -9.40
N LEU A 92 6.87 -13.83 -10.49
CA LEU A 92 7.84 -14.81 -10.99
C LEU A 92 8.92 -15.13 -9.96
N GLN A 93 9.46 -14.11 -9.29
CA GLN A 93 10.44 -14.33 -8.23
C GLN A 93 9.85 -15.01 -6.98
N ASP A 94 8.58 -14.78 -6.67
CA ASP A 94 7.84 -15.47 -5.59
C ASP A 94 7.65 -16.97 -5.92
N VAL A 95 7.08 -17.27 -7.10
CA VAL A 95 6.79 -18.67 -7.49
C VAL A 95 8.03 -19.50 -7.78
N LEU A 96 9.13 -18.87 -8.23
CA LEU A 96 10.43 -19.52 -8.41
C LEU A 96 11.22 -19.65 -7.10
N GLY A 97 10.71 -19.12 -5.98
CA GLY A 97 11.37 -19.19 -4.68
C GLY A 97 12.64 -18.32 -4.56
N ILE A 98 12.80 -17.34 -5.45
CA ILE A 98 13.93 -16.39 -5.44
C ILE A 98 13.75 -15.39 -4.29
N LEU A 99 12.54 -14.84 -4.12
CA LEU A 99 12.26 -13.91 -3.04
C LEU A 99 11.51 -14.58 -1.88
N PRO A 100 11.95 -14.39 -0.62
CA PRO A 100 11.15 -14.80 0.52
C PRO A 100 9.89 -13.92 0.64
N PHE A 101 8.85 -14.45 1.28
CA PHE A 101 7.55 -13.79 1.42
C PHE A 101 7.64 -12.33 1.93
N ALA A 102 8.49 -12.05 2.93
CA ALA A 102 8.66 -10.70 3.46
C ALA A 102 9.31 -9.74 2.46
N SER A 103 10.13 -10.24 1.53
CA SER A 103 10.69 -9.45 0.43
C SER A 103 9.62 -9.20 -0.63
N VAL A 104 8.77 -10.19 -0.95
CA VAL A 104 7.64 -10.03 -1.89
C VAL A 104 6.71 -8.90 -1.43
N THR A 105 6.26 -8.90 -0.17
CA THR A 105 5.36 -7.84 0.32
C THR A 105 6.02 -6.46 0.34
N ARG A 106 7.33 -6.41 0.61
CA ARG A 106 8.14 -5.18 0.59
C ARG A 106 8.32 -4.63 -0.83
N GLU A 107 8.56 -5.50 -1.81
CA GLU A 107 8.63 -5.12 -3.22
C GLU A 107 7.29 -4.57 -3.70
N LEU A 108 6.18 -5.26 -3.42
CA LEU A 108 4.84 -4.78 -3.77
C LEU A 108 4.54 -3.40 -3.15
N SER A 109 5.00 -3.18 -1.92
CA SER A 109 4.85 -1.91 -1.21
C SER A 109 5.74 -0.81 -1.81
N SER A 110 6.97 -1.15 -2.20
CA SER A 110 7.89 -0.21 -2.87
C SER A 110 7.36 0.19 -4.24
N LEU A 111 6.74 -0.74 -4.98
CA LEU A 111 6.11 -0.47 -6.26
C LEU A 111 4.95 0.51 -6.10
N ALA A 112 4.09 0.29 -5.10
CA ALA A 112 3.02 1.21 -4.80
C ALA A 112 3.53 2.60 -4.42
N ASP A 113 4.56 2.71 -3.58
CA ASP A 113 5.16 4.01 -3.20
C ASP A 113 5.66 4.80 -4.42
N VAL A 114 6.42 4.14 -5.31
CA VAL A 114 6.93 4.76 -6.54
C VAL A 114 5.78 5.23 -7.42
N LEU A 115 4.76 4.39 -7.63
CA LEU A 115 3.60 4.76 -8.44
C LEU A 115 2.82 5.93 -7.83
N ILE A 116 2.68 6.00 -6.50
CA ILE A 116 2.01 7.11 -5.81
C ILE A 116 2.83 8.41 -5.99
N GLN A 117 4.14 8.36 -5.75
CA GLN A 117 5.03 9.51 -5.87
C GLN A 117 5.05 10.08 -7.29
N HIS A 118 5.14 9.22 -8.31
CA HIS A 118 5.07 9.63 -9.71
C HIS A 118 3.70 10.21 -10.08
N SER A 119 2.61 9.64 -9.56
CA SER A 119 1.26 10.18 -9.79
C SER A 119 1.08 11.59 -9.24
N LEU A 120 1.66 11.88 -8.06
CA LEU A 120 1.71 13.23 -7.51
C LEU A 120 2.55 14.16 -8.42
N ALA A 121 3.74 13.74 -8.81
CA ALA A 121 4.64 14.56 -9.62
C ALA A 121 4.01 14.95 -10.98
N LEU A 122 3.38 14.00 -11.66
CA LEU A 122 2.73 14.21 -12.95
C LEU A 122 1.54 15.17 -12.90
N THR A 123 0.88 15.29 -11.75
CA THR A 123 -0.33 16.10 -11.59
C THR A 123 -0.07 17.47 -10.96
N TYR A 124 1.14 17.70 -10.44
CA TYR A 124 1.48 18.92 -9.71
C TYR A 124 1.57 20.16 -10.61
N GLN A 125 2.33 20.07 -11.72
CA GLN A 125 2.66 21.26 -12.54
C GLN A 125 1.43 21.95 -13.14
N PRO A 126 0.44 21.25 -13.74
CA PRO A 126 -0.77 21.91 -14.25
C PRO A 126 -1.59 22.62 -13.16
N LEU A 127 -1.60 22.08 -11.95
CA LEU A 127 -2.29 22.68 -10.80
C LEU A 127 -1.54 23.88 -10.26
N ARG A 128 -0.20 23.81 -10.19
CA ARG A 128 0.63 24.96 -9.83
C ARG A 128 0.41 26.13 -10.79
N GLU A 129 0.35 25.87 -12.09
CA GLU A 129 0.13 26.92 -13.11
C GLU A 129 -1.27 27.55 -13.01
N SER A 130 -2.30 26.76 -12.65
CA SER A 130 -3.69 27.23 -12.62
C SER A 130 -4.15 27.78 -11.27
N LEU A 131 -3.61 27.29 -10.16
CA LEU A 131 -4.03 27.62 -8.79
C LEU A 131 -2.97 28.38 -7.99
N GLY A 132 -1.72 28.43 -8.48
CA GLY A 132 -0.59 29.05 -7.81
C GLY A 132 0.22 28.09 -6.93
N LEU A 133 1.37 28.56 -6.44
CA LEU A 133 2.21 27.84 -5.49
C LEU A 133 1.65 28.00 -4.06
N PRO A 134 1.32 26.92 -3.32
CA PRO A 134 0.89 27.02 -1.93
C PRO A 134 1.94 27.68 -1.03
N MET A 135 1.54 28.67 -0.25
CA MET A 135 2.40 29.39 0.68
C MET A 135 1.86 29.33 2.10
N ALA A 136 2.75 29.31 3.09
CA ALA A 136 2.42 29.43 4.50
C ALA A 136 3.45 30.29 5.21
N MET A 137 3.09 30.84 6.37
CA MET A 137 4.03 31.59 7.21
C MET A 137 4.89 30.62 8.02
N THR A 138 6.21 30.81 7.97
CA THR A 138 7.13 30.12 8.88
C THR A 138 6.96 30.66 10.30
N PRO A 139 7.47 29.96 11.33
CA PRO A 139 7.48 30.47 12.71
C PRO A 139 8.13 31.85 12.86
N GLU A 140 9.05 32.23 11.96
CA GLU A 140 9.70 33.53 11.90
C GLU A 140 8.88 34.61 11.16
N GLY A 141 7.64 34.30 10.77
CA GLY A 141 6.73 35.23 10.09
C GLY A 141 7.08 35.48 8.62
N ARG A 142 7.83 34.59 7.97
CA ARG A 142 8.20 34.72 6.54
C ARG A 142 7.34 33.81 5.68
N PRO A 143 6.87 34.24 4.49
CA PRO A 143 6.18 33.35 3.57
C PRO A 143 7.15 32.32 2.98
N ALA A 144 6.78 31.06 3.01
CA ALA A 144 7.53 29.94 2.42
C ALA A 144 6.60 28.95 1.71
N PRO A 145 7.09 28.18 0.73
CA PRO A 145 6.31 27.13 0.09
C PRO A 145 5.77 26.12 1.10
N CYS A 146 4.50 25.77 0.97
CA CYS A 146 3.82 24.78 1.80
C CYS A 146 3.75 23.44 1.06
N GLY A 147 4.21 22.37 1.72
CA GLY A 147 4.19 21.00 1.18
C GLY A 147 2.99 20.18 1.68
N MET A 148 2.86 18.97 1.12
CA MET A 148 1.91 17.95 1.56
C MET A 148 2.58 16.59 1.61
N ALA A 149 2.26 15.82 2.65
CA ALA A 149 2.65 14.43 2.80
C ALA A 149 1.45 13.51 2.57
N LEU A 150 1.65 12.44 1.81
CA LEU A 150 0.74 11.30 1.80
C LEU A 150 1.24 10.24 2.77
N PHE A 151 0.35 9.77 3.63
CA PHE A 151 0.58 8.67 4.54
C PHE A 151 -0.06 7.41 4.01
N ALA A 152 0.73 6.34 3.93
CA ALA A 152 0.23 5.00 3.75
C ALA A 152 -0.18 4.41 5.11
N LEU A 153 -1.35 3.81 5.18
CA LEU A 153 -1.86 3.09 6.34
C LEU A 153 -1.95 1.59 6.04
N GLY A 154 -2.41 0.82 7.03
CA GLY A 154 -2.72 -0.60 6.85
C GLY A 154 -1.54 -1.41 6.33
N LYS A 155 -1.80 -2.25 5.31
CA LYS A 155 -0.78 -3.13 4.73
C LYS A 155 0.34 -2.35 4.03
N LEU A 156 0.02 -1.29 3.27
CA LEU A 156 1.06 -0.47 2.63
C LEU A 156 1.92 0.23 3.68
N GLY A 157 1.28 0.78 4.71
CA GLY A 157 1.96 1.45 5.82
C GLY A 157 2.98 0.55 6.51
N ALA A 158 2.61 -0.70 6.77
CA ALA A 158 3.49 -1.71 7.35
C ALA A 158 4.47 -2.38 6.38
N ARG A 159 4.46 -2.01 5.08
CA ARG A 159 5.22 -2.67 4.00
C ARG A 159 4.89 -4.16 3.83
N GLU A 160 3.62 -4.48 4.07
CA GLU A 160 3.02 -5.80 4.06
C GLU A 160 1.97 -5.92 2.94
N LEU A 161 2.11 -5.22 1.81
CA LEU A 161 1.12 -5.23 0.73
C LEU A 161 0.97 -6.60 0.04
N ASN A 162 -0.24 -6.94 -0.40
CA ASN A 162 -0.51 -8.10 -1.26
C ASN A 162 -0.69 -7.68 -2.74
N TYR A 163 -0.67 -8.64 -3.65
CA TYR A 163 -0.84 -8.45 -5.11
C TYR A 163 -2.07 -7.63 -5.49
N ALA A 164 -3.21 -7.87 -4.85
CA ALA A 164 -4.47 -7.19 -5.14
C ALA A 164 -4.99 -6.41 -3.93
N SER A 165 -4.14 -5.75 -3.15
CA SER A 165 -4.61 -4.84 -2.08
C SER A 165 -5.01 -3.46 -2.61
N ASP A 166 -5.91 -2.78 -1.90
CA ASP A 166 -6.04 -1.32 -2.01
C ASP A 166 -4.86 -0.66 -1.30
N VAL A 167 -4.58 0.58 -1.66
CA VAL A 167 -3.67 1.45 -0.92
C VAL A 167 -4.48 2.42 -0.06
N ASP A 168 -4.38 2.27 1.25
CA ASP A 168 -5.04 3.15 2.22
C ASP A 168 -4.19 4.42 2.41
N LEU A 169 -4.71 5.59 1.99
CA LEU A 169 -3.99 6.86 2.00
C LEU A 169 -4.69 7.95 2.82
N ILE A 170 -3.91 8.76 3.53
CA ILE A 170 -4.35 10.03 4.14
C ILE A 170 -3.41 11.15 3.67
N ALA A 171 -3.97 12.30 3.31
CA ALA A 171 -3.23 13.45 2.85
C ALA A 171 -3.24 14.59 3.87
N ILE A 172 -2.06 15.03 4.31
CA ILE A 172 -1.91 16.13 5.25
C ILE A 172 -0.96 17.18 4.67
N TYR A 173 -1.38 18.43 4.63
CA TYR A 173 -0.54 19.55 4.21
C TYR A 173 -0.02 20.36 5.39
N GLY A 174 1.07 21.10 5.17
CA GLY A 174 1.85 21.70 6.25
C GLY A 174 1.07 22.65 7.14
N ALA A 175 0.43 23.64 6.54
CA ALA A 175 -0.31 24.67 7.26
C ALA A 175 -1.37 25.34 6.38
N GLU A 176 -2.38 25.90 7.05
CA GLU A 176 -3.32 26.83 6.44
C GLU A 176 -2.58 28.02 5.82
N GLY A 177 -3.21 28.65 4.83
CA GLY A 177 -2.63 29.76 4.10
C GLY A 177 -3.26 29.90 2.72
N THR A 178 -2.59 30.65 1.85
CA THR A 178 -3.03 30.85 0.48
C THR A 178 -1.90 30.56 -0.49
N THR A 179 -2.25 30.17 -1.70
CA THR A 179 -1.32 30.19 -2.83
C THR A 179 -0.87 31.61 -3.13
N ASP A 180 0.22 31.75 -3.89
CA ASP A 180 0.68 33.05 -4.43
C ASP A 180 -0.33 33.73 -5.38
N LEU A 181 -1.35 33.01 -5.84
CA LEU A 181 -2.51 33.53 -6.57
C LEU A 181 -3.75 33.75 -5.67
N GLY A 182 -3.61 33.67 -4.35
CA GLY A 182 -4.66 33.98 -3.38
C GLY A 182 -5.73 32.90 -3.19
N ARG A 183 -5.51 31.66 -3.64
CA ARG A 183 -6.43 30.53 -3.38
C ARG A 183 -6.14 29.91 -2.02
N PRO A 184 -7.13 29.43 -1.25
CA PRO A 184 -6.86 28.69 -0.02
C PRO A 184 -5.99 27.46 -0.28
N ASN A 185 -4.99 27.21 0.57
CA ASN A 185 -4.11 26.03 0.44
C ASN A 185 -4.91 24.72 0.38
N GLY A 186 -5.93 24.56 1.23
CA GLY A 186 -6.79 23.38 1.20
C GLY A 186 -7.47 23.15 -0.16
N ALA A 187 -7.79 24.20 -0.92
CA ALA A 187 -8.35 24.06 -2.27
C ALA A 187 -7.31 23.50 -3.25
N PHE A 188 -6.07 23.97 -3.18
CA PHE A 188 -4.96 23.44 -3.99
C PHE A 188 -4.70 21.96 -3.67
N PHE A 189 -4.52 21.62 -2.39
CA PHE A 189 -4.17 20.26 -2.00
C PHE A 189 -5.31 19.28 -2.25
N ASN A 190 -6.57 19.68 -2.06
CA ASN A 190 -7.73 18.87 -2.47
C ASN A 190 -7.69 18.58 -3.98
N ALA A 191 -7.47 19.58 -4.82
CA ALA A 191 -7.38 19.39 -6.26
C ALA A 191 -6.21 18.48 -6.66
N TRP A 192 -5.06 18.61 -5.99
CA TRP A 192 -3.88 17.80 -6.26
C TRP A 192 -4.08 16.33 -5.91
N VAL A 193 -4.63 16.04 -4.73
CA VAL A 193 -4.95 14.66 -4.35
C VAL A 193 -6.03 14.07 -5.25
N GLN A 194 -7.08 14.83 -5.61
CA GLN A 194 -8.10 14.37 -6.55
C GLN A 194 -7.51 14.01 -7.91
N ALA A 195 -6.63 14.87 -8.47
CA ALA A 195 -5.97 14.62 -9.73
C ALA A 195 -5.08 13.36 -9.68
N ALA A 196 -4.28 13.21 -8.63
CA ALA A 196 -3.41 12.05 -8.46
C ALA A 196 -4.21 10.74 -8.26
N VAL A 197 -5.28 10.78 -7.46
CA VAL A 197 -6.18 9.62 -7.27
C VAL A 197 -6.90 9.26 -8.56
N SER A 198 -7.39 10.26 -9.32
CA SER A 198 -7.99 10.03 -10.63
C SER A 198 -7.00 9.37 -11.59
N LEU A 199 -5.76 9.86 -11.65
CA LEU A 199 -4.71 9.26 -12.47
C LEU A 199 -4.43 7.80 -12.08
N MET A 200 -4.28 7.52 -10.78
CA MET A 200 -4.03 6.17 -10.27
C MET A 200 -5.18 5.20 -10.54
N THR A 201 -6.42 5.67 -10.44
CA THR A 201 -7.62 4.82 -10.53
C THR A 201 -8.22 4.73 -11.93
N THR A 202 -7.72 5.52 -12.89
CA THR A 202 -8.17 5.47 -14.28
C THR A 202 -7.99 4.07 -14.85
N VAL A 203 -9.08 3.50 -15.37
CA VAL A 203 -9.08 2.16 -15.96
C VAL A 203 -8.45 2.21 -17.35
N THR A 204 -7.42 1.39 -17.55
CA THR A 204 -6.74 1.22 -18.84
C THR A 204 -6.93 -0.23 -19.33
N PRO A 205 -6.48 -0.59 -20.55
CA PRO A 205 -6.46 -1.99 -20.98
C PRO A 205 -5.68 -2.92 -20.04
N ASP A 206 -4.73 -2.41 -19.26
CA ASP A 206 -3.96 -3.14 -18.24
C ASP A 206 -4.58 -3.07 -16.84
N GLY A 207 -5.80 -2.55 -16.73
CA GLY A 207 -6.45 -2.23 -15.46
C GLY A 207 -6.03 -0.85 -14.91
N PRO A 208 -6.46 -0.50 -13.69
CA PRO A 208 -5.99 0.71 -13.03
C PRO A 208 -4.56 0.56 -12.51
N CYS A 209 -3.84 1.68 -12.41
CA CYS A 209 -2.52 1.71 -11.78
C CYS A 209 -2.62 1.33 -10.29
N LEU A 210 -3.50 1.95 -9.50
CA LEU A 210 -3.74 1.59 -8.11
C LEU A 210 -5.22 1.70 -7.79
N ARG A 211 -5.71 0.83 -6.91
CA ARG A 211 -6.97 1.08 -6.20
C ARG A 211 -6.64 1.81 -4.92
N VAL A 212 -7.27 2.95 -4.71
CA VAL A 212 -6.97 3.86 -3.60
C VAL A 212 -8.18 3.93 -2.68
N ASP A 213 -7.96 3.72 -1.38
CA ASP A 213 -8.95 3.98 -0.34
C ASP A 213 -8.47 5.16 0.53
N MET A 214 -9.31 6.20 0.66
CA MET A 214 -9.05 7.35 1.52
C MET A 214 -10.06 7.47 2.65
N ASN A 215 -10.82 6.43 2.96
CA ASN A 215 -11.90 6.44 3.95
C ASN A 215 -11.40 6.36 5.40
N LEU A 216 -10.10 6.14 5.62
CA LEU A 216 -9.48 6.20 6.96
C LEU A 216 -9.13 7.64 7.40
N ARG A 217 -9.35 8.64 6.53
CA ARG A 217 -9.17 10.06 6.88
C ARG A 217 -10.20 10.50 7.94
N PRO A 218 -9.93 11.58 8.70
CA PRO A 218 -10.87 12.13 9.67
C PRO A 218 -12.29 12.31 9.11
N ARG A 219 -13.31 11.87 9.86
CA ARG A 219 -14.74 11.84 9.45
C ARG A 219 -15.03 10.97 8.21
N GLY A 220 -14.09 10.13 7.77
CA GLY A 220 -14.26 9.17 6.68
C GLY A 220 -14.73 9.82 5.39
N ARG A 221 -15.77 9.25 4.77
CA ARG A 221 -16.33 9.72 3.48
C ARG A 221 -16.85 11.15 3.53
N ASP A 222 -17.37 11.56 4.69
CA ASP A 222 -17.96 12.89 4.89
C ASP A 222 -16.91 13.94 5.29
N GLY A 223 -15.65 13.53 5.47
CA GLY A 223 -14.54 14.40 5.77
C GLY A 223 -13.85 14.98 4.54
N GLU A 224 -13.15 16.11 4.76
CA GLU A 224 -12.27 16.72 3.77
C GLU A 224 -11.20 15.74 3.29
N LEU A 225 -10.85 15.82 2.01
CA LEU A 225 -9.87 14.91 1.41
C LEU A 225 -8.44 15.19 1.91
N THR A 226 -8.16 16.45 2.19
CA THR A 226 -6.89 16.94 2.74
C THR A 226 -7.15 17.82 3.95
N LEU A 227 -6.25 17.77 4.93
CA LEU A 227 -6.31 18.59 6.14
C LEU A 227 -4.94 19.22 6.40
N SER A 228 -4.92 20.40 7.02
CA SER A 228 -3.68 20.94 7.57
C SER A 228 -3.20 20.06 8.73
N ALA A 229 -1.89 20.04 8.96
CA ALA A 229 -1.27 19.28 10.05
C ALA A 229 -1.89 19.61 11.41
N ASP A 230 -2.11 20.90 11.68
CA ASP A 230 -2.72 21.35 12.94
C ASP A 230 -4.17 20.87 13.09
N SER A 231 -4.99 20.98 12.03
CA SER A 231 -6.38 20.53 12.05
C SER A 231 -6.50 19.02 12.23
N ALA A 232 -5.65 18.25 11.54
CA ALA A 232 -5.63 16.80 11.70
C ALA A 232 -5.17 16.39 13.10
N LEU A 233 -4.14 17.04 13.64
CA LEU A 233 -3.65 16.77 14.99
C LEU A 233 -4.70 17.09 16.06
N ALA A 234 -5.39 18.23 15.94
CA ALA A 234 -6.52 18.58 16.80
C ALA A 234 -7.60 17.49 16.74
N TYR A 235 -7.93 17.01 15.54
CA TYR A 235 -8.92 15.96 15.38
C TYR A 235 -8.56 14.66 16.08
N TYR A 236 -7.33 14.18 15.89
CA TYR A 236 -6.91 12.92 16.51
C TYR A 236 -6.80 12.99 18.03
N ARG A 237 -6.58 14.19 18.58
CA ARG A 237 -6.58 14.44 20.02
C ARG A 237 -8.00 14.44 20.58
N GLU A 238 -8.91 15.19 19.98
CA GLU A 238 -10.19 15.52 20.60
C GLU A 238 -11.34 14.58 20.20
N TRP A 239 -11.39 14.15 18.94
CA TRP A 239 -12.56 13.47 18.39
C TRP A 239 -12.32 12.04 17.93
N ALA A 240 -11.07 11.66 17.63
CA ALA A 240 -10.81 10.34 17.06
C ALA A 240 -11.15 9.18 18.02
N ASP A 241 -11.81 8.17 17.44
CA ASP A 241 -12.02 6.89 18.09
C ASP A 241 -10.70 6.13 18.25
N LEU A 242 -10.67 5.17 19.18
CA LEU A 242 -9.50 4.32 19.40
C LEU A 242 -9.08 3.54 18.14
N TRP A 243 -10.02 3.13 17.29
CA TRP A 243 -9.70 2.40 16.07
C TRP A 243 -8.99 3.27 15.03
N GLU A 244 -9.28 4.58 14.98
CA GLU A 244 -8.58 5.52 14.10
C GLU A 244 -7.12 5.67 14.55
N ARG A 245 -6.89 5.82 15.87
CA ARG A 245 -5.53 5.86 16.44
C ARG A 245 -4.79 4.55 16.21
N GLN A 246 -5.47 3.42 16.31
CA GLN A 246 -4.91 2.10 16.02
C GLN A 246 -4.46 2.00 14.55
N ALA A 247 -5.21 2.57 13.60
CA ALA A 247 -4.82 2.57 12.19
C ALA A 247 -3.48 3.29 11.96
N TRP A 248 -3.19 4.34 12.74
CA TRP A 248 -1.93 5.08 12.69
C TRP A 248 -0.71 4.31 13.21
N ILE A 249 -0.88 3.18 13.93
CA ILE A 249 0.26 2.33 14.34
C ILE A 249 1.07 1.87 13.13
N LYS A 250 0.39 1.60 12.01
CA LYS A 250 1.02 1.16 10.77
C LYS A 250 1.41 2.31 9.85
N ALA A 251 1.11 3.56 10.20
CA ALA A 251 1.25 4.66 9.26
C ALA A 251 2.72 5.04 8.99
N ARG A 252 3.01 5.38 7.73
CA ARG A 252 4.28 6.00 7.32
C ARG A 252 4.04 7.01 6.20
N PRO A 253 4.84 8.08 6.08
CA PRO A 253 4.85 8.86 4.85
C PRO A 253 5.32 7.96 3.68
N CYS A 254 4.62 8.03 2.56
CA CYS A 254 4.92 7.24 1.36
C CYS A 254 5.23 8.11 0.14
N ALA A 255 4.76 9.36 0.11
CA ALA A 255 4.98 10.29 -1.00
C ALA A 255 4.79 11.74 -0.57
N GLY A 256 5.24 12.68 -1.40
CA GLY A 256 5.19 14.12 -1.13
C GLY A 256 6.33 14.61 -0.25
N ASP A 257 6.06 15.58 0.63
CA ASP A 257 7.02 16.12 1.59
C ASP A 257 7.23 15.14 2.76
N LEU A 258 8.24 14.28 2.64
CA LEU A 258 8.56 13.25 3.64
C LEU A 258 9.04 13.86 4.97
N ASP A 259 9.63 15.05 4.96
CA ASP A 259 10.10 15.73 6.18
C ASP A 259 8.91 16.27 6.99
N LEU A 260 7.93 16.86 6.32
CA LEU A 260 6.62 17.18 6.92
C LEU A 260 5.98 15.91 7.49
N GLY A 261 5.97 14.83 6.71
CA GLY A 261 5.44 13.55 7.13
C GLY A 261 6.06 13.03 8.41
N ALA A 262 7.39 13.06 8.50
CA ALA A 262 8.15 12.65 9.66
C ALA A 262 7.90 13.56 10.88
N ARG A 263 7.76 14.88 10.68
CA ARG A 263 7.39 15.82 11.75
C ARG A 263 6.01 15.53 12.31
N PHE A 264 5.02 15.32 11.42
CA PHE A 264 3.65 15.01 11.82
C PHE A 264 3.55 13.70 12.60
N LEU A 265 4.23 12.63 12.17
CA LEU A 265 4.24 11.37 12.94
C LEU A 265 4.83 11.51 14.34
N ARG A 266 5.85 12.36 14.53
CA ARG A 266 6.38 12.65 15.88
C ARG A 266 5.34 13.31 16.77
N GLN A 267 4.48 14.17 16.22
CA GLN A 267 3.38 14.80 16.96
C GLN A 267 2.22 13.83 17.22
N MET A 268 1.97 12.90 16.29
CA MET A 268 0.97 11.84 16.43
C MET A 268 1.40 10.73 17.41
N GLU A 269 2.70 10.47 17.57
CA GLU A 269 3.22 9.44 18.47
C GLU A 269 2.60 9.48 19.89
N PRO A 270 2.56 10.62 20.61
CA PRO A 270 1.87 10.70 21.91
C PRO A 270 0.35 10.56 21.83
N VAL A 271 -0.27 10.85 20.69
CA VAL A 271 -1.72 10.68 20.47
C VAL A 271 -2.08 9.20 20.28
N ILE A 272 -1.24 8.46 19.54
CA ILE A 272 -1.40 7.03 19.29
C ILE A 272 -1.13 6.24 20.57
N TYR A 273 -0.05 6.54 21.27
CA TYR A 273 0.45 5.79 22.44
C TYR A 273 0.19 6.50 23.78
N GLN A 274 -0.99 7.11 23.92
CA GLN A 274 -1.50 7.53 25.22
C GLN A 274 -1.98 6.31 26.04
N PRO A 275 -2.09 6.41 27.38
CA PRO A 275 -2.63 5.33 28.19
C PRO A 275 -4.10 5.01 27.83
N TYR A 276 -4.39 3.72 27.63
CA TYR A 276 -5.75 3.22 27.43
C TYR A 276 -6.09 2.18 28.49
N SER A 277 -7.38 2.07 28.85
CA SER A 277 -7.83 0.94 29.65
C SER A 277 -7.85 -0.34 28.81
N TRP A 278 -7.45 -1.46 29.40
CA TRP A 278 -7.53 -2.77 28.74
C TRP A 278 -8.96 -3.09 28.27
N THR A 279 -9.96 -2.74 29.09
CA THR A 279 -11.37 -2.92 28.75
C THR A 279 -11.78 -2.09 27.53
N GLY A 280 -11.24 -0.88 27.38
CA GLY A 280 -11.43 -0.01 26.22
C GLY A 280 -10.86 -0.62 24.94
N ILE A 281 -9.59 -1.05 24.98
CA ILE A 281 -8.94 -1.74 23.85
C ILE A 281 -9.74 -2.97 23.45
N ALA A 282 -10.04 -3.86 24.40
CA ALA A 282 -10.74 -5.10 24.12
C ALA A 282 -12.16 -4.88 23.57
N LYS A 283 -12.89 -3.86 24.04
CA LYS A 283 -14.21 -3.49 23.51
C LYS A 283 -14.11 -3.02 22.07
N GLN A 284 -13.11 -2.20 21.74
CA GLN A 284 -12.92 -1.70 20.39
C GLN A 284 -12.51 -2.83 19.42
N VAL A 285 -11.57 -3.70 19.79
CA VAL A 285 -11.18 -4.85 18.95
C VAL A 285 -12.38 -5.74 18.65
N ARG A 286 -13.19 -6.07 19.66
CA ARG A 286 -14.43 -6.86 19.47
C ARG A 286 -15.42 -6.16 18.54
N ARG A 287 -15.62 -4.85 18.70
CA ARG A 287 -16.51 -4.06 17.82
C ARG A 287 -16.02 -4.11 16.36
N MET A 288 -14.73 -3.90 16.13
CA MET A 288 -14.16 -3.94 14.78
C MET A 288 -14.26 -5.32 14.15
N ARG A 289 -14.03 -6.38 14.94
CA ARG A 289 -14.20 -7.77 14.51
C ARG A 289 -15.64 -8.07 14.11
N GLN A 290 -16.61 -7.71 14.95
CA GLN A 290 -18.05 -7.90 14.65
C GLN A 290 -18.48 -7.17 13.37
N MET A 291 -17.98 -5.95 13.13
CA MET A 291 -18.27 -5.22 11.90
C MET A 291 -17.64 -5.86 10.65
N GLY A 292 -16.49 -6.52 10.78
CA GLY A 292 -15.89 -7.30 9.70
C GLY A 292 -16.70 -8.56 9.39
N GLU A 293 -17.01 -9.35 10.42
CA GLU A 293 -17.79 -10.59 10.31
C GLU A 293 -19.20 -10.35 9.76
N ALA A 294 -19.85 -9.24 10.12
CA ALA A 294 -21.19 -8.90 9.62
C ALA A 294 -21.24 -8.70 8.09
N LYS A 295 -20.09 -8.51 7.43
CA LYS A 295 -19.99 -8.43 5.96
C LYS A 295 -19.92 -9.81 5.31
N LEU A 296 -19.71 -10.87 6.09
CA LEU A 296 -19.60 -12.24 5.58
C LEU A 296 -20.98 -12.88 5.50
N GLY A 297 -21.27 -13.47 4.34
CA GLY A 297 -22.39 -14.40 4.18
C GLY A 297 -22.05 -15.82 4.66
N PRO A 298 -22.90 -16.82 4.37
CA PRO A 298 -22.63 -18.22 4.67
C PRO A 298 -21.24 -18.68 4.19
N GLY A 299 -20.60 -19.56 4.97
CA GLY A 299 -19.22 -20.02 4.71
C GLY A 299 -18.13 -19.05 5.16
N ALA A 300 -18.39 -18.24 6.20
CA ALA A 300 -17.45 -17.27 6.74
C ALA A 300 -16.07 -17.87 7.12
N GLU A 301 -16.03 -19.13 7.55
CA GLU A 301 -14.79 -19.81 7.93
C GLU A 301 -13.82 -20.05 6.76
N ALA A 302 -14.30 -20.00 5.52
CA ALA A 302 -13.47 -20.10 4.33
C ALA A 302 -12.79 -18.77 3.95
N ASP A 303 -13.13 -17.67 4.63
CA ASP A 303 -12.53 -16.36 4.42
C ASP A 303 -11.26 -16.19 5.27
N VAL A 304 -10.09 -16.16 4.62
CA VAL A 304 -8.81 -16.12 5.34
C VAL A 304 -8.54 -14.78 6.02
N LYS A 305 -9.30 -13.72 5.68
CA LYS A 305 -9.06 -12.37 6.18
C LYS A 305 -9.99 -12.03 7.34
N GLU A 306 -11.29 -12.16 7.13
CA GLU A 306 -12.33 -11.73 8.06
C GLU A 306 -12.94 -12.90 8.85
N GLY A 307 -12.70 -14.15 8.45
CA GLY A 307 -13.17 -15.33 9.15
C GLY A 307 -12.52 -15.50 10.54
N PRO A 308 -13.09 -16.34 11.43
CA PRO A 308 -12.56 -16.55 12.77
C PRO A 308 -11.10 -17.00 12.77
N GLY A 309 -10.23 -16.28 13.49
CA GLY A 309 -8.79 -16.58 13.50
C GLY A 309 -8.04 -16.15 12.22
N GLY A 310 -8.70 -15.39 11.34
CA GLY A 310 -8.13 -14.87 10.11
C GLY A 310 -7.09 -13.76 10.29
N ILE A 311 -6.64 -13.21 9.17
CA ILE A 311 -5.58 -12.19 9.10
C ILE A 311 -5.94 -10.95 9.93
N ARG A 312 -7.21 -10.50 9.91
CA ARG A 312 -7.64 -9.32 10.67
C ARG A 312 -7.56 -9.56 12.17
N ASP A 313 -7.98 -10.73 12.64
CA ASP A 313 -7.90 -11.10 14.06
C ASP A 313 -6.44 -11.07 14.53
N ALA A 314 -5.52 -11.60 13.73
CA ALA A 314 -4.09 -11.56 14.01
C ALA A 314 -3.54 -10.12 14.07
N GLU A 315 -3.83 -9.29 13.05
CA GLU A 315 -3.36 -7.90 13.00
C GLU A 315 -3.89 -7.07 14.18
N PHE A 316 -5.17 -7.22 14.52
CA PHE A 316 -5.77 -6.53 15.65
C PHE A 316 -5.24 -7.02 16.99
N ALA A 317 -4.95 -8.32 17.15
CA ALA A 317 -4.36 -8.83 18.38
C ALA A 317 -2.97 -8.23 18.63
N VAL A 318 -2.12 -8.16 17.60
CA VAL A 318 -0.80 -7.53 17.72
C VAL A 318 -0.93 -6.05 18.02
N GLN A 319 -1.76 -5.31 17.28
CA GLN A 319 -1.98 -3.89 17.51
C GLN A 319 -2.58 -3.58 18.89
N ALA A 320 -3.46 -4.43 19.42
CA ALA A 320 -4.00 -4.29 20.77
C ALA A 320 -2.90 -4.40 21.83
N LEU A 321 -1.97 -5.34 21.67
CA LEU A 321 -0.80 -5.44 22.54
C LEU A 321 0.12 -4.22 22.40
N GLN A 322 0.29 -3.68 21.19
CA GLN A 322 1.04 -2.44 20.97
C GLN A 322 0.37 -1.24 21.64
N LEU A 323 -0.96 -1.14 21.65
CA LEU A 323 -1.66 -0.08 22.38
C LEU A 323 -1.54 -0.24 23.90
N ALA A 324 -1.53 -1.48 24.38
CA ALA A 324 -1.42 -1.77 25.82
C ALA A 324 -0.02 -1.51 26.39
N HIS A 325 1.03 -1.80 25.62
CA HIS A 325 2.43 -1.73 26.08
C HIS A 325 3.24 -0.60 25.46
N GLY A 326 2.80 -0.08 24.31
CA GLY A 326 3.45 1.00 23.59
C GLY A 326 3.61 2.29 24.38
N PRO A 327 2.67 2.72 25.25
CA PRO A 327 2.85 3.94 26.04
C PRO A 327 4.13 3.92 26.90
N GLN A 328 4.47 2.78 27.49
CA GLN A 328 5.63 2.61 28.37
C GLN A 328 6.90 2.15 27.64
N ASP A 329 6.77 1.51 26.48
CA ASP A 329 7.92 0.96 25.75
C ASP A 329 7.86 1.26 24.25
N ARG A 330 8.78 2.13 23.78
CA ARG A 330 8.90 2.45 22.35
C ARG A 330 9.32 1.25 21.50
N TRP A 331 9.94 0.23 22.10
CA TRP A 331 10.41 -0.97 21.40
C TRP A 331 9.29 -1.67 20.65
N VAL A 332 8.09 -1.74 21.24
CA VAL A 332 6.97 -2.48 20.65
C VAL A 332 6.19 -1.68 19.61
N ARG A 333 6.56 -0.41 19.34
CA ARG A 333 5.91 0.49 18.37
C ARG A 333 6.35 0.21 16.92
N GLU A 334 6.46 -1.07 16.57
CA GLU A 334 6.87 -1.56 15.26
C GLU A 334 5.66 -1.70 14.32
N PRO A 335 5.62 -1.02 13.16
CA PRO A 335 4.49 -1.13 12.23
C PRO A 335 4.29 -2.54 11.64
N HIS A 336 5.37 -3.25 11.33
CA HIS A 336 5.29 -4.55 10.65
C HIS A 336 4.80 -5.64 11.60
N THR A 337 3.71 -6.35 11.25
CA THR A 337 2.99 -7.25 12.17
C THR A 337 3.87 -8.32 12.80
N LEU A 338 4.63 -9.06 11.99
CA LEU A 338 5.50 -10.13 12.50
C LEU A 338 6.71 -9.62 13.30
N LEU A 339 7.28 -8.46 12.92
CA LEU A 339 8.36 -7.84 13.67
C LEU A 339 7.84 -7.31 15.02
N ALA A 340 6.66 -6.70 15.05
CA ALA A 340 6.01 -6.24 16.27
C ALA A 340 5.76 -7.40 17.23
N LEU A 341 5.25 -8.52 16.72
CA LEU A 341 5.07 -9.73 17.51
C LEU A 341 6.40 -10.27 18.08
N SER A 342 7.47 -10.27 17.29
CA SER A 342 8.81 -10.65 17.77
C SER A 342 9.30 -9.72 18.88
N LYS A 343 9.14 -8.40 18.71
CA LYS A 343 9.52 -7.39 19.71
C LYS A 343 8.69 -7.49 20.99
N LEU A 344 7.39 -7.79 20.88
CA LEU A 344 6.52 -8.09 22.03
C LEU A 344 6.99 -9.33 22.79
N ALA A 345 7.42 -10.38 22.09
CA ALA A 345 7.95 -11.59 22.71
C ALA A 345 9.27 -11.35 23.47
N GLN A 346 10.16 -10.54 22.90
CA GLN A 346 11.41 -10.14 23.56
C GLN A 346 11.18 -9.35 24.86
N LYS A 347 10.02 -8.69 25.00
CA LYS A 347 9.59 -8.00 26.23
C LYS A 347 8.78 -8.88 27.18
N GLY A 348 8.64 -10.17 26.88
CA GLY A 348 7.90 -11.12 27.71
C GLY A 348 6.38 -10.98 27.64
N VAL A 349 5.85 -10.15 26.74
CA VAL A 349 4.39 -9.96 26.57
C VAL A 349 3.75 -11.20 25.96
N VAL A 350 4.46 -11.87 25.07
CA VAL A 350 4.05 -13.13 24.43
C VAL A 350 5.17 -14.15 24.61
N SER A 351 4.84 -15.39 24.96
CA SER A 351 5.88 -16.43 25.05
C SER A 351 6.45 -16.76 23.67
N THR A 352 7.73 -17.14 23.60
CA THR A 352 8.41 -17.50 22.35
C THR A 352 7.67 -18.60 21.58
N ALA A 353 7.12 -19.60 22.27
CA ALA A 353 6.32 -20.66 21.65
C ALA A 353 5.05 -20.12 20.98
N ARG A 354 4.33 -19.20 21.64
CA ARG A 354 3.13 -18.57 21.06
C ARG A 354 3.50 -17.65 19.89
N GLN A 355 4.60 -16.91 20.00
CA GLN A 355 5.09 -16.06 18.92
C GLN A 355 5.43 -16.88 17.67
N ALA A 356 6.14 -18.00 17.83
CA ALA A 356 6.51 -18.86 16.71
C ALA A 356 5.27 -19.48 16.04
N ALA A 357 4.34 -20.03 16.84
CA ALA A 357 3.09 -20.57 16.32
C ALA A 357 2.27 -19.51 15.58
N PHE A 358 2.08 -18.33 16.18
CA PHE A 358 1.34 -17.23 15.56
C PHE A 358 1.99 -16.79 14.24
N ALA A 359 3.32 -16.65 14.20
CA ALA A 359 4.02 -16.23 12.99
C ALA A 359 3.84 -17.22 11.84
N GLN A 360 3.85 -18.52 12.12
CA GLN A 360 3.58 -19.57 11.14
C GLN A 360 2.15 -19.47 10.59
N HIS A 361 1.14 -19.37 11.46
CA HIS A 361 -0.26 -19.28 11.05
C HIS A 361 -0.54 -17.99 10.25
N TYR A 362 -0.05 -16.84 10.71
CA TYR A 362 -0.20 -15.58 9.99
C TYR A 362 0.43 -15.64 8.59
N THR A 363 1.64 -16.18 8.49
CA THR A 363 2.32 -16.34 7.19
C THR A 363 1.56 -17.27 6.25
N LEU A 364 1.01 -18.37 6.76
CA LEU A 364 0.19 -19.29 5.98
C LEU A 364 -1.06 -18.61 5.43
N LEU A 365 -1.81 -17.90 6.28
CA LEU A 365 -3.02 -17.18 5.86
C LEU A 365 -2.70 -16.10 4.83
N ARG A 366 -1.61 -15.35 5.03
CA ARG A 366 -1.16 -14.31 4.09
C ARG A 366 -0.76 -14.88 2.73
N ARG A 367 -0.09 -16.05 2.70
CA ARG A 367 0.20 -16.77 1.46
C ARG A 367 -1.07 -17.26 0.78
N ALA A 368 -2.01 -17.83 1.53
CA ALA A 368 -3.30 -18.25 0.99
C ALA A 368 -4.06 -17.06 0.37
N GLU A 369 -4.05 -15.90 1.03
CA GLU A 369 -4.61 -14.66 0.49
C GLU A 369 -3.90 -14.21 -0.80
N HIS A 370 -2.57 -14.28 -0.87
CA HIS A 370 -1.83 -13.98 -2.10
C HIS A 370 -2.28 -14.89 -3.25
N TRP A 371 -2.31 -16.19 -3.02
CA TRP A 371 -2.68 -17.19 -4.02
C TRP A 371 -4.13 -17.04 -4.51
N ALA A 372 -5.06 -16.70 -3.62
CA ALA A 372 -6.43 -16.40 -4.00
C ALA A 372 -6.54 -15.14 -4.89
N GLN A 373 -5.61 -14.19 -4.77
CA GLN A 373 -5.63 -12.92 -5.49
C GLN A 373 -4.95 -12.97 -6.86
N VAL A 374 -3.83 -13.69 -6.99
CA VAL A 374 -2.92 -13.59 -8.16
C VAL A 374 -3.54 -14.03 -9.48
N GLN A 375 -4.42 -15.04 -9.49
CA GLN A 375 -4.96 -15.60 -10.72
C GLN A 375 -5.65 -14.54 -11.59
N GLN A 376 -6.46 -13.69 -10.96
CA GLN A 376 -7.28 -12.67 -11.63
C GLN A 376 -6.92 -11.24 -11.20
N MET A 377 -5.94 -11.06 -10.31
CA MET A 377 -5.59 -9.80 -9.67
C MET A 377 -6.79 -9.11 -8.98
N ARG A 378 -7.65 -9.92 -8.36
CA ARG A 378 -8.90 -9.46 -7.69
C ARG A 378 -8.77 -9.57 -6.18
N GLN A 379 -9.53 -8.74 -5.46
CA GLN A 379 -9.67 -8.84 -4.00
C GLN A 379 -10.57 -9.99 -3.62
N VAL A 380 -9.99 -11.18 -3.59
CA VAL A 380 -10.65 -12.38 -3.13
C VAL A 380 -10.00 -12.80 -1.81
N HIS A 381 -10.85 -13.08 -0.82
CA HIS A 381 -10.43 -13.53 0.52
C HIS A 381 -10.96 -14.92 0.85
N ARG A 382 -11.93 -15.43 0.09
CA ARG A 382 -12.40 -16.81 0.22
C ARG A 382 -11.51 -17.76 -0.56
N MET A 383 -11.10 -18.84 0.09
CA MET A 383 -10.44 -19.93 -0.61
C MET A 383 -11.43 -20.64 -1.55
N PRO A 384 -10.99 -21.10 -2.73
CA PRO A 384 -11.83 -21.92 -3.61
C PRO A 384 -12.32 -23.18 -2.88
N ALA A 385 -13.56 -23.59 -3.17
CA ALA A 385 -14.09 -24.83 -2.62
C ALA A 385 -13.52 -26.05 -3.38
N GLY A 386 -12.89 -26.98 -2.66
CA GLY A 386 -12.46 -28.29 -3.17
C GLY A 386 -11.01 -28.37 -3.65
N ALA A 387 -10.38 -29.53 -3.44
CA ALA A 387 -9.01 -29.84 -3.89
C ALA A 387 -8.85 -29.88 -5.42
N GLN A 388 -9.96 -29.96 -6.17
CA GLN A 388 -10.00 -29.97 -7.64
C GLN A 388 -9.88 -28.59 -8.29
N ALA A 389 -9.84 -27.50 -7.49
CA ALA A 389 -9.62 -26.15 -8.02
C ALA A 389 -8.12 -25.83 -8.26
N TRP A 390 -7.21 -26.78 -7.98
CA TRP A 390 -5.75 -26.59 -8.03
C TRP A 390 -5.01 -27.62 -8.90
N THR A 391 -5.74 -28.46 -9.64
CA THR A 391 -5.20 -29.31 -10.73
C THR A 391 -5.46 -28.63 -12.06
#